data_AF-A0A9D4PF66-F1
#
_entry.id   AF-A0A9D4PF66-F1
#
_cell.length_a   1.000
_cell.length_b   1.000
_cell.length_c   1.000
_cell.angle_alpha   90.00
_cell.angle_beta   90.00
_cell.angle_gamma   90.00
#
_symmetry.space_group_name_H-M   'P 1'
#
loop_
_entity.id
_entity.type
_entity.pdbx_description
1 polymer ?
#
loop_
_entity_poly.entity_id
_entity_poly.type
_entity_poly.pdbx_seq_one_letter_code
_entity_poly.pdbx_strand_id
1 'polypeptide(L)'
;MIAITGSIWTARLYAYSLKHSYLPPEVALLFGALMPSEGHVKRVCRILRSEACRQVRFYTDCLQVVNRNELPFPSAQKKFLQDLRLASQTADFLWGNVIVQLPRNKHRSPGQGQEVKVLGDASIPKNVADLLKLGPKFCEHPDLDKTELLSLPPPPLLQLLDVQSELDNLSKPRKQACELHQSAVAKFYEGLMQSLLVFTNGSVRDSARLAATVCVITTTGTIIWGCLPFHSTCTAAELAGLHLVAD
;
A
#
# COMPACT_ATOMS: atom_id res chain seq x y z
N MET A 1 18.20 -4.86 12.14
CA MET A 1 18.52 -3.50 11.63
C MET A 1 17.91 -3.23 10.26
N ILE A 2 18.28 -3.99 9.21
CA ILE A 2 17.77 -3.80 7.83
C ILE A 2 16.23 -3.75 7.77
N ALA A 3 15.52 -4.63 8.49
CA ALA A 3 14.07 -4.62 8.56
C ALA A 3 13.49 -3.30 9.11
N ILE A 4 14.09 -2.73 10.16
CA ILE A 4 13.68 -1.43 10.73
C ILE A 4 13.88 -0.34 9.68
N THR A 5 15.06 -0.30 9.04
CA THR A 5 15.37 0.66 7.98
C THR A 5 14.38 0.57 6.82
N GLY A 6 14.08 -0.64 6.36
CA GLY A 6 13.10 -0.90 5.31
C GLY A 6 11.72 -0.35 5.69
N SER A 7 11.19 -0.72 6.86
CA SER A 7 9.87 -0.25 7.30
C SER A 7 9.80 1.27 7.51
N ILE A 8 10.87 1.92 8.01
CA ILE A 8 10.93 3.40 8.10
C ILE A 8 10.84 4.01 6.71
N TRP A 9 11.62 3.49 5.76
CA TRP A 9 11.63 3.98 4.39
C TRP A 9 10.26 3.80 3.72
N THR A 10 9.64 2.62 3.85
CA THR A 10 8.31 2.36 3.28
C THR A 10 7.24 3.27 3.88
N ALA A 11 7.27 3.51 5.21
CA ALA A 11 6.35 4.44 5.86
C ALA A 11 6.47 5.87 5.30
N ARG A 12 7.70 6.32 5.00
CA ARG A 12 7.96 7.63 4.38
C ARG A 12 7.48 7.70 2.94
N LEU A 13 7.69 6.63 2.15
CA LEU A 13 7.19 6.54 0.79
C LEU A 13 5.66 6.71 0.75
N TYR A 14 4.93 6.02 1.62
CA TYR A 14 3.47 6.18 1.70
C TYR A 14 3.06 7.55 2.22
N ALA A 15 3.78 8.13 3.19
CA ALA A 15 3.53 9.50 3.65
C ALA A 15 3.72 10.53 2.52
N TYR A 16 4.76 10.36 1.70
CA TYR A 16 4.99 11.17 0.51
C TYR A 16 3.85 11.01 -0.50
N SER A 17 3.43 9.77 -0.73
CA SER A 17 2.32 9.43 -1.64
C SER A 17 1.02 10.11 -1.26
N LEU A 18 0.72 10.16 0.04
CA LEU A 18 -0.46 10.87 0.57
C LEU A 18 -0.40 12.37 0.33
N LYS A 19 0.79 12.98 0.49
CA LYS A 19 0.98 14.42 0.35
C LYS A 19 0.99 14.87 -1.11
N HIS A 20 1.56 14.05 -1.99
CA HIS A 20 1.81 14.41 -3.38
C HIS A 20 0.90 13.67 -4.36
N SER A 21 -0.11 12.93 -3.91
CA SER A 21 -0.98 12.11 -4.76
C SER A 21 -0.20 11.23 -5.75
N TYR A 22 0.96 10.75 -5.30
CA TYR A 22 1.77 9.80 -6.05
C TYR A 22 1.20 8.39 -5.83
N LEU A 23 1.17 7.58 -6.89
CA LEU A 23 0.75 6.19 -6.84
C LEU A 23 2.01 5.30 -6.78
N PRO A 24 2.32 4.69 -5.62
CA PRO A 24 3.41 3.71 -5.55
C PRO A 24 3.14 2.52 -6.48
N PRO A 25 4.17 2.00 -7.17
CA PRO A 25 4.03 0.81 -8.02
C PRO A 25 3.46 -0.39 -7.26
N GLU A 26 3.87 -0.58 -6.00
CA GLU A 26 3.40 -1.67 -5.15
C GLU A 26 1.89 -1.54 -4.85
N VAL A 27 1.39 -0.31 -4.76
CA VAL A 27 -0.04 -0.05 -4.56
C VAL A 27 -0.79 -0.24 -5.88
N ALA A 28 -0.22 0.17 -7.02
CA ALA A 28 -0.81 -0.07 -8.32
C ALA A 28 -1.01 -1.58 -8.58
N LEU A 29 -0.02 -2.40 -8.21
CA LEU A 29 -0.10 -3.86 -8.35
C LEU A 29 -1.25 -4.49 -7.57
N LEU A 30 -1.70 -3.89 -6.46
CA LEU A 30 -2.85 -4.39 -5.69
C LEU A 30 -4.17 -4.29 -6.46
N PHE A 31 -4.27 -3.36 -7.41
CA PHE A 31 -5.49 -3.14 -8.21
C PHE A 31 -5.45 -3.86 -9.57
N GLY A 32 -4.36 -4.57 -9.87
CA GLY A 32 -4.20 -5.32 -11.12
C GLY A 32 -4.29 -4.42 -12.35
N ALA A 33 -5.20 -4.73 -13.26
CA ALA A 33 -5.41 -3.98 -14.50
C ALA A 33 -6.24 -2.69 -14.30
N LEU A 34 -6.91 -2.54 -13.16
CA LEU A 34 -7.80 -1.41 -12.91
C LEU A 34 -7.02 -0.24 -12.30
N MET A 35 -7.18 0.96 -12.87
CA MET A 35 -6.60 2.17 -12.29
C MET A 35 -7.43 2.64 -11.09
N PRO A 36 -6.87 2.65 -9.86
CA PRO A 36 -7.62 3.11 -8.69
C PRO A 36 -7.85 4.63 -8.74
N SER A 37 -9.00 5.06 -8.23
CA SER A 37 -9.23 6.50 -8.02
C SER A 37 -8.24 7.08 -7.01
N GLU A 38 -7.95 8.38 -7.10
CA GLU A 38 -7.03 9.05 -6.18
C GLU A 38 -7.44 8.89 -4.71
N GLY A 39 -8.75 8.89 -4.44
CA GLY A 39 -9.31 8.63 -3.11
C GLY A 39 -8.97 7.23 -2.59
N HIS A 40 -9.07 6.21 -3.45
CA HIS A 40 -8.68 4.84 -3.13
C HIS A 40 -7.19 4.73 -2.84
N VAL A 41 -6.34 5.30 -3.69
CA VAL A 41 -4.88 5.33 -3.47
C VAL A 41 -4.55 5.98 -2.12
N LYS A 42 -5.17 7.12 -1.80
CA LYS A 42 -4.96 7.80 -0.50
C LYS A 42 -5.46 6.99 0.70
N ARG A 43 -6.50 6.17 0.54
CA ARG A 43 -6.97 5.27 1.60
C ARG A 43 -5.99 4.13 1.82
N VAL A 44 -5.58 3.44 0.76
CA VAL A 44 -4.63 2.33 0.82
C VAL A 44 -3.27 2.78 1.36
N CYS A 45 -2.73 3.89 0.88
CA CYS A 45 -1.46 4.44 1.40
C CYS A 45 -1.53 4.80 2.90
N ARG A 46 -2.70 5.22 3.44
CA ARG A 46 -2.86 5.46 4.89
C ARG A 46 -2.79 4.16 5.69
N ILE A 47 -3.43 3.10 5.19
CA ILE A 47 -3.39 1.76 5.80
C ILE A 47 -1.95 1.25 5.79
N LEU A 48 -1.32 1.21 4.62
CA LEU A 48 0.04 0.69 4.47
C LEU A 48 1.08 1.50 5.25
N ARG A 49 0.91 2.82 5.36
CA ARG A 49 1.75 3.66 6.23
C ARG A 49 1.61 3.24 7.70
N SER A 50 0.39 3.05 8.17
CA SER A 50 0.11 2.62 9.55
C SER A 50 0.74 1.25 9.83
N GLU A 51 0.65 0.34 8.87
CA GLU A 51 1.29 -0.97 8.94
C GLU A 51 2.81 -0.90 8.98
N ALA A 52 3.43 -0.11 8.10
CA ALA A 52 4.88 0.10 8.12
C ALA A 52 5.34 0.70 9.47
N CYS A 53 4.60 1.66 10.04
CA CYS A 53 4.89 2.19 11.37
C CYS A 53 4.72 1.14 12.48
N ARG A 54 3.78 0.20 12.33
CA ARG A 54 3.65 -0.94 13.25
C ARG A 54 4.86 -1.86 13.18
N GLN A 55 5.31 -2.19 11.97
CA GLN A 55 6.49 -3.02 11.75
C GLN A 55 7.75 -2.40 12.36
N VAL A 56 7.93 -1.07 12.26
CA VAL A 56 9.05 -0.37 12.92
C VAL A 56 9.06 -0.62 14.43
N ARG A 57 7.89 -0.51 15.09
CA ARG A 57 7.77 -0.79 16.53
C ARG A 57 8.09 -2.24 16.84
N PHE A 58 7.48 -3.18 16.13
CA PHE A 58 7.72 -4.60 16.31
C PHE A 58 9.21 -4.98 16.17
N TYR A 59 9.87 -4.53 15.10
CA TYR A 59 11.29 -4.83 14.91
C TYR A 59 12.20 -4.12 15.92
N THR A 60 11.78 -2.96 16.42
CA THR A 60 12.48 -2.27 17.52
C THR A 60 12.40 -3.09 18.80
N ASP A 61 11.23 -3.61 19.15
CA ASP A 61 11.04 -4.46 20.32
C ASP A 61 11.86 -5.75 20.20
N CYS A 62 11.84 -6.39 19.02
CA CYS A 62 12.67 -7.58 18.75
C CYS A 62 14.17 -7.28 18.93
N LEU A 63 14.66 -6.15 18.39
CA LEU A 63 16.05 -5.74 18.52
C LEU A 63 16.43 -5.48 19.98
N GLN A 64 15.51 -4.94 20.78
CA GLN A 64 15.73 -4.73 22.21
C GLN A 64 15.88 -6.06 22.96
N VAL A 65 15.03 -7.04 22.66
CA VAL A 65 15.09 -8.39 23.26
C VAL A 65 16.40 -9.09 22.90
N VAL A 66 16.78 -9.09 21.61
CA VAL A 66 18.03 -9.68 21.13
C VAL A 66 19.23 -9.08 21.87
N ASN A 67 19.34 -7.75 21.90
CA ASN A 67 20.48 -7.08 22.53
C ASN A 67 20.53 -7.31 24.05
N ARG A 68 19.37 -7.45 24.73
CA ARG A 68 19.29 -7.80 26.16
C ARG A 68 19.73 -9.24 26.45
N ASN A 69 19.48 -10.16 25.52
CA ASN A 69 19.88 -11.57 25.67
C ASN A 69 21.38 -11.78 25.37
N GLU A 70 21.95 -10.99 24.45
CA GLU A 70 23.36 -11.12 24.06
C GLU A 70 24.35 -10.43 25.02
N LEU A 71 23.93 -9.36 25.70
CA LEU A 71 24.82 -8.52 26.48
C LEU A 71 24.26 -8.20 27.86
N PRO A 72 25.12 -8.05 28.88
CA PRO A 72 24.69 -7.55 30.18
C PRO A 72 24.31 -6.07 30.10
N PHE A 73 23.43 -5.65 31.01
CA PHE A 73 23.18 -4.24 31.26
C PHE A 73 24.43 -3.60 31.91
N PRO A 74 24.87 -2.39 31.51
CA PRO A 74 24.27 -1.41 30.59
C PRO A 74 24.67 -1.54 29.11
N SER A 75 25.60 -2.44 28.77
CA SER A 75 26.14 -2.60 27.41
C SER A 75 25.06 -2.93 26.37
N ALA A 76 24.07 -3.76 26.73
CA ALA A 76 22.91 -4.05 25.89
C ALA A 76 22.14 -2.80 25.45
N GLN A 77 21.88 -1.88 26.38
CA GLN A 77 21.14 -0.65 26.11
C GLN A 77 21.94 0.27 25.18
N LYS A 78 23.25 0.38 25.40
CA LYS A 78 24.14 1.16 24.54
C LYS A 78 24.14 0.62 23.10
N LYS A 79 24.28 -0.70 22.93
CA LYS A 79 24.24 -1.36 21.60
C LYS A 79 22.88 -1.16 20.92
N PHE A 80 21.77 -1.35 21.63
CA PHE A 80 20.42 -1.11 21.12
C PHE A 80 20.23 0.30 20.56
N LEU A 81 20.65 1.34 21.31
CA LEU A 81 20.54 2.73 20.86
C LEU A 81 21.46 3.03 19.67
N GLN A 82 22.64 2.42 19.62
CA GLN A 82 23.55 2.54 18.48
C GLN A 82 22.93 1.92 17.21
N ASP A 83 22.37 0.72 17.31
CA ASP A 83 21.72 0.03 16.20
C ASP A 83 20.49 0.80 15.68
N LEU A 84 19.67 1.36 16.58
CA LEU A 84 18.54 2.20 16.20
C LEU A 84 18.98 3.48 15.48
N ARG A 85 20.02 4.14 16.00
CA ARG A 85 20.58 5.34 15.35
C ARG A 85 21.08 5.00 13.96
N LEU A 86 21.82 3.91 13.80
CA LEU A 86 22.33 3.45 12.52
C LEU A 86 21.19 3.11 11.55
N ALA A 87 20.14 2.42 12.02
CA ALA A 87 18.96 2.12 11.22
C ALA A 87 18.26 3.38 10.70
N SER A 88 18.11 4.41 11.55
CA SER A 88 17.52 5.71 11.18
C SER A 88 18.38 6.45 10.17
N GLN A 89 19.70 6.58 10.42
CA GLN A 89 20.63 7.25 9.51
C GLN A 89 20.67 6.58 8.14
N THR A 90 20.66 5.25 8.11
CA THR A 90 20.59 4.48 6.87
C THR A 90 19.28 4.74 6.14
N ALA A 91 18.15 4.81 6.86
CA ALA A 91 16.86 5.13 6.27
C ALA A 91 16.81 6.56 5.71
N ASP A 92 17.43 7.53 6.39
CA ASP A 92 17.57 8.91 5.92
C ASP A 92 18.39 8.98 4.63
N PHE A 93 19.53 8.29 4.60
CA PHE A 93 20.37 8.20 3.41
C PHE A 93 19.63 7.59 2.21
N LEU A 94 18.99 6.43 2.40
CA LEU A 94 18.21 5.77 1.34
C LEU A 94 17.04 6.66 0.87
N TRP A 95 16.37 7.33 1.80
CA TRP A 95 15.29 8.25 1.49
C TRP A 95 15.79 9.43 0.63
N GLY A 96 16.96 10.00 0.96
CA GLY A 96 17.60 11.04 0.16
C GLY A 96 17.84 10.65 -1.29
N ASN A 97 18.23 9.39 -1.54
CA ASN A 97 18.47 8.88 -2.89
C ASN A 97 17.18 8.67 -3.70
N VAL A 98 16.10 8.25 -3.02
CA VAL A 98 14.82 7.96 -3.67
C VAL A 98 13.99 9.22 -3.90
N ILE A 99 13.94 10.15 -2.93
CA ILE A 99 13.06 11.33 -3.01
C ILE A 99 13.39 12.24 -4.19
N VAL A 100 14.66 12.27 -4.64
CA VAL A 100 15.09 13.04 -5.82
C VAL A 100 14.50 12.48 -7.11
N GLN A 101 14.21 11.17 -7.15
CA GLN A 101 13.65 10.48 -8.31
C GLN A 101 12.12 10.50 -8.33
N LEU A 102 11.48 10.78 -7.18
CA LEU A 102 10.03 10.81 -7.10
C LEU A 102 9.47 12.06 -7.80
N PRO A 103 8.37 11.91 -8.56
CA PRO A 103 7.76 13.04 -9.26
C PRO A 103 7.24 14.04 -8.23
N ARG A 104 7.85 15.22 -8.20
CA ARG A 104 7.31 16.35 -7.45
C ARG A 104 6.10 16.84 -8.22
N ASN A 105 4.92 16.61 -7.68
CA ASN A 105 3.70 17.11 -8.30
C ASN A 105 3.83 18.63 -8.45
N LYS A 106 3.96 19.10 -9.68
CA LYS A 106 3.68 20.50 -10.02
C LYS A 106 2.23 20.67 -9.60
N HIS A 107 1.94 21.67 -8.75
CA HIS A 107 0.57 22.03 -8.40
C HIS A 107 -0.27 21.89 -9.67
N ARG A 108 -1.25 20.97 -9.68
CA ARG A 108 -2.25 20.98 -10.73
C ARG A 108 -2.83 22.39 -10.64
N SER A 109 -2.53 23.22 -11.64
CA SER A 109 -3.25 24.46 -11.85
C SER A 109 -4.72 24.11 -11.67
N PRO A 110 -5.52 24.85 -10.87
CA PRO A 110 -6.94 24.59 -10.74
C PRO A 110 -7.48 24.42 -12.16
N GLY A 111 -7.89 23.18 -12.48
CA GLY A 111 -8.03 22.77 -13.86
C GLY A 111 -8.99 23.71 -14.56
N GLN A 112 -8.57 24.28 -15.67
CA GLN A 112 -9.53 24.65 -16.71
C GLN A 112 -10.39 23.39 -16.90
N GLY A 113 -11.70 23.51 -16.64
CA GLY A 113 -12.60 22.37 -16.54
C GLY A 113 -12.36 21.40 -17.69
N GLN A 114 -12.13 20.13 -17.37
CA GLN A 114 -11.98 19.10 -18.40
C GLN A 114 -13.23 19.12 -19.26
N GLU A 115 -13.04 19.37 -20.55
CA GLU A 115 -14.12 19.33 -21.54
C GLU A 115 -14.72 17.93 -21.52
N VAL A 116 -16.04 17.86 -21.27
CA VAL A 116 -16.79 16.61 -21.25
C VAL A 116 -16.78 16.06 -22.69
N LYS A 117 -15.92 15.07 -22.96
CA LYS A 117 -15.95 14.35 -24.23
C LYS A 117 -17.10 13.36 -24.21
N VAL A 118 -18.07 13.58 -25.08
CA VAL A 118 -19.14 12.60 -25.35
C VAL A 118 -18.56 11.48 -26.20
N LEU A 119 -18.77 10.24 -25.79
CA LEU A 119 -18.37 9.06 -26.57
C LEU A 119 -19.49 8.76 -27.58
N GLY A 120 -19.19 8.88 -28.88
CA GLY A 120 -20.11 8.60 -29.99
C GLY A 120 -20.94 9.81 -30.44
N ASP A 121 -21.93 9.57 -31.31
CA ASP A 121 -22.82 10.60 -31.89
C ASP A 121 -24.00 11.00 -30.99
N ALA A 122 -23.91 10.71 -29.69
CA ALA A 122 -24.97 11.04 -28.74
C ALA A 122 -24.99 12.56 -28.48
N SER A 123 -26.13 13.21 -28.66
CA SER A 123 -26.30 14.61 -28.28
C SER A 123 -26.70 14.70 -26.81
N ILE A 124 -25.83 15.26 -25.96
CA ILE A 124 -26.18 15.55 -24.56
C ILE A 124 -26.91 16.91 -24.49
N PRO A 125 -28.10 16.98 -23.88
CA PRO A 125 -28.78 18.25 -23.62
C PRO A 125 -27.88 19.24 -22.86
N LYS A 126 -27.91 20.52 -23.23
CA LYS A 126 -26.99 21.55 -22.67
C LYS A 126 -27.05 21.64 -21.14
N ASN A 127 -28.24 21.54 -20.57
CA ASN A 127 -28.44 21.51 -19.13
C ASN A 127 -27.71 20.34 -18.46
N VAL A 128 -27.74 19.15 -19.05
CA VAL A 128 -27.02 17.97 -18.54
C VAL A 128 -25.51 18.14 -18.74
N ALA A 129 -25.06 18.68 -19.88
CA ALA A 129 -23.65 18.95 -20.13
C ALA A 129 -23.07 19.96 -19.13
N ASP A 130 -23.81 21.03 -18.79
CA ASP A 130 -23.39 22.02 -17.81
C ASP A 130 -23.35 21.45 -16.39
N LEU A 131 -24.25 20.51 -16.08
CA LEU A 131 -24.29 19.80 -14.81
C LEU A 131 -23.11 18.81 -14.70
N LEU A 132 -22.80 18.07 -15.77
CA LEU A 132 -21.64 17.19 -15.86
C LEU A 132 -20.30 17.93 -15.70
N LYS A 133 -20.22 19.21 -16.13
CA LYS A 133 -19.03 20.06 -15.91
C LYS A 133 -18.78 20.38 -14.43
N LEU A 134 -19.81 20.36 -13.58
CA LEU A 134 -19.66 20.56 -12.13
C LEU A 134 -18.99 19.35 -11.45
N GLY A 135 -18.92 18.22 -12.15
CA GLY A 135 -18.23 17.00 -11.73
C GLY A 135 -19.17 15.92 -11.19
N PRO A 136 -18.64 14.71 -10.95
CA PRO A 136 -19.43 13.52 -10.66
C PRO A 136 -20.25 13.59 -9.35
N LYS A 137 -19.93 14.54 -8.46
CA LYS A 137 -20.72 14.81 -7.25
C LYS A 137 -22.09 15.42 -7.54
N PHE A 138 -22.29 15.99 -8.72
CA PHE A 138 -23.57 16.59 -9.13
C PHE A 138 -24.37 15.65 -10.03
N CYS A 139 -23.85 14.46 -10.35
CA CYS A 139 -24.64 13.37 -10.92
C CYS A 139 -25.49 12.68 -9.85
N GLU A 140 -26.04 13.43 -8.89
CA GLU A 140 -27.11 12.88 -8.05
C GLU A 140 -28.26 12.51 -8.99
N HIS A 141 -28.85 11.34 -8.77
CA HIS A 141 -30.01 10.90 -9.52
C HIS A 141 -30.99 12.07 -9.59
N PRO A 142 -31.53 12.41 -10.77
CA PRO A 142 -32.64 13.36 -10.80
C PRO A 142 -33.65 12.86 -9.77
N ASP A 143 -34.17 13.76 -8.92
CA ASP A 143 -35.29 13.48 -8.02
C ASP A 143 -36.50 13.11 -8.89
N LEU A 144 -36.46 11.88 -9.42
CA LEU A 144 -37.53 11.24 -10.14
C LEU A 144 -38.55 10.91 -9.06
N ASP A 145 -39.75 11.46 -9.23
CA ASP A 145 -40.86 11.15 -8.36
C ASP A 145 -41.03 9.62 -8.31
N LYS A 146 -41.39 9.08 -7.13
CA LYS A 146 -41.39 7.61 -6.91
C LYS A 146 -42.28 6.85 -7.90
N THR A 147 -43.25 7.56 -8.48
CA THR A 147 -44.16 7.12 -9.54
C THR A 147 -43.48 6.96 -10.90
N GLU A 148 -42.47 7.75 -11.24
CA GLU A 148 -41.70 7.65 -12.49
C GLU A 148 -40.63 6.54 -12.42
N LEU A 149 -40.10 6.25 -11.23
CA LEU A 149 -39.19 5.12 -11.01
C LEU A 149 -39.85 3.76 -11.28
N LEU A 150 -41.18 3.65 -11.15
CA LEU A 150 -41.94 2.42 -11.40
C LEU A 150 -42.31 2.22 -12.87
N SER A 151 -42.18 3.25 -13.72
CA SER A 151 -42.51 3.16 -15.15
C SER A 151 -41.30 2.85 -16.04
N LEU A 152 -40.09 2.83 -15.46
CA LEU A 152 -38.88 2.52 -16.21
C LEU A 152 -38.84 1.02 -16.58
N PRO A 153 -38.64 0.68 -17.87
CA PRO A 153 -38.49 -0.70 -18.29
C PRO A 153 -37.22 -1.30 -17.66
N PRO A 154 -37.23 -2.60 -17.35
CA PRO A 154 -36.07 -3.27 -16.77
C PRO A 154 -34.85 -3.09 -17.70
N PRO A 155 -33.67 -2.76 -17.13
CA PRO A 155 -32.48 -2.54 -17.95
C PRO A 155 -32.12 -3.83 -18.69
N PRO A 156 -31.79 -3.74 -20.00
CA PRO A 156 -31.31 -4.89 -20.75
C PRO A 156 -30.01 -5.40 -20.12
N LEU A 157 -29.91 -6.72 -19.99
CA LEU A 157 -28.69 -7.40 -19.54
C LEU A 157 -27.53 -7.01 -20.47
N LEU A 158 -26.62 -6.17 -19.96
CA LEU A 158 -25.43 -5.78 -20.69
C LEU A 158 -24.51 -6.99 -20.86
N GLN A 159 -24.28 -7.37 -22.12
CA GLN A 159 -23.23 -8.32 -22.48
C GLN A 159 -21.86 -7.69 -22.21
N LEU A 160 -21.05 -8.44 -21.47
CA LEU A 160 -19.67 -8.13 -21.11
C LEU A 160 -18.85 -7.88 -22.39
N LEU A 161 -18.39 -6.64 -22.60
CA LEU A 161 -17.51 -6.29 -23.72
C LEU A 161 -16.08 -6.75 -23.38
N ASP A 162 -15.57 -7.70 -24.16
CA ASP A 162 -14.16 -8.13 -24.10
C ASP A 162 -13.27 -7.03 -24.69
N VAL A 163 -12.49 -6.37 -23.83
CA VAL A 163 -11.50 -5.37 -24.24
C VAL A 163 -10.13 -6.02 -24.24
N GLN A 164 -9.67 -6.45 -25.41
CA GLN A 164 -8.28 -6.83 -25.62
C GLN A 164 -7.39 -5.57 -25.62
N SER A 165 -6.42 -5.51 -24.71
CA SER A 165 -5.36 -4.50 -24.73
C SER A 165 -4.05 -5.17 -25.15
N GLU A 166 -3.68 -5.01 -26.41
CA GLU A 166 -2.30 -5.15 -26.86
C GLU A 166 -1.49 -3.95 -26.36
N LEU A 167 -0.45 -4.22 -25.58
CA LEU A 167 0.53 -3.21 -25.17
C LEU A 167 1.92 -3.80 -25.35
N ASP A 168 2.39 -3.65 -26.58
CA ASP A 168 3.70 -4.06 -27.03
C ASP A 168 4.70 -2.90 -26.91
N ASN A 169 5.88 -3.24 -26.43
CA ASN A 169 7.16 -2.53 -26.59
C ASN A 169 7.38 -1.22 -25.82
N LEU A 170 8.12 -1.32 -24.71
CA LEU A 170 9.16 -0.33 -24.32
C LEU A 170 10.12 -0.94 -23.27
N SER A 171 11.07 -1.77 -23.74
CA SER A 171 12.19 -2.23 -22.92
C SER A 171 13.45 -1.38 -23.20
N LYS A 172 14.00 -0.73 -22.18
CA LYS A 172 15.42 -0.33 -22.12
C LYS A 172 16.04 -0.81 -20.80
N PRO A 173 17.33 -1.21 -20.80
CA PRO A 173 17.90 -2.04 -19.75
C PRO A 173 18.36 -1.20 -18.56
N ARG A 174 17.81 -1.49 -17.38
CA ARG A 174 18.29 -0.96 -16.09
C ARG A 174 18.48 -2.09 -15.08
N LYS A 175 19.10 -3.18 -15.55
CA LYS A 175 19.23 -4.46 -14.85
C LYS A 175 20.10 -4.38 -13.58
N GLN A 176 21.23 -3.66 -13.59
CA GLN A 176 22.22 -3.75 -12.50
C GLN A 176 21.76 -3.24 -11.13
N ALA A 177 21.04 -2.12 -11.02
CA ALA A 177 20.63 -1.59 -9.72
C ALA A 177 19.48 -2.39 -9.10
N CYS A 178 18.57 -2.89 -9.94
CA CYS A 178 17.46 -3.73 -9.51
C CYS A 178 17.95 -5.13 -9.10
N GLU A 179 18.90 -5.71 -9.87
CA GLU A 179 19.53 -6.99 -9.56
C GLU A 179 20.38 -6.92 -8.27
N LEU A 180 21.10 -5.82 -8.03
CA LEU A 180 21.83 -5.61 -6.77
C LEU A 180 20.88 -5.49 -5.57
N HIS A 181 19.77 -4.78 -5.72
CA HIS A 181 18.76 -4.67 -4.67
C HIS A 181 18.09 -6.03 -4.40
N GLN A 182 17.65 -6.74 -5.44
CA GLN A 182 17.04 -8.06 -5.33
C GLN A 182 18.01 -9.10 -4.75
N SER A 183 19.28 -9.09 -5.16
CA SER A 183 20.33 -9.95 -4.59
C SER A 183 20.61 -9.63 -3.12
N ALA A 184 20.65 -8.35 -2.74
CA ALA A 184 20.84 -7.95 -1.34
C ALA A 184 19.64 -8.35 -0.47
N VAL A 185 18.42 -8.21 -0.99
CA VAL A 185 17.18 -8.65 -0.33
C VAL A 185 17.14 -10.18 -0.23
N ALA A 186 17.54 -10.91 -1.27
CA ALA A 186 17.56 -12.38 -1.25
C ALA A 186 18.58 -12.95 -0.25
N LYS A 187 19.83 -12.48 -0.27
CA LYS A 187 20.85 -12.87 0.72
C LYS A 187 20.45 -12.49 2.15
N PHE A 188 19.71 -11.38 2.29
CA PHE A 188 19.12 -10.98 3.56
C PHE A 188 18.03 -11.95 4.01
N TYR A 189 17.10 -12.34 3.14
CA TYR A 189 16.10 -13.36 3.45
C TYR A 189 16.76 -14.69 3.83
N GLU A 190 17.82 -15.13 3.15
CA GLU A 190 18.55 -16.35 3.52
C GLU A 190 19.16 -16.27 4.92
N GLY A 191 19.89 -15.19 5.24
CA GLY A 191 20.50 -15.02 6.56
C GLY A 191 19.47 -14.83 7.68
N LEU A 192 18.36 -14.18 7.37
CA LEU A 192 17.25 -13.97 8.29
C LEU A 192 16.48 -15.28 8.51
N MET A 193 16.23 -16.09 7.48
CA MET A 193 15.60 -17.41 7.61
C MET A 193 16.43 -18.40 8.43
N GLN A 194 17.76 -18.28 8.41
CA GLN A 194 18.64 -19.11 9.24
C GLN A 194 18.60 -18.72 10.74
N SER A 195 18.33 -17.45 11.04
CA SER A 195 18.42 -16.89 12.41
C SER A 195 17.06 -16.55 13.04
N LEU A 196 16.03 -16.39 12.21
CA LEU A 196 14.77 -15.74 12.53
C LEU A 196 13.64 -16.30 11.63
N LEU A 197 12.85 -17.23 12.14
CA LEU A 197 11.64 -17.70 11.45
C LEU A 197 10.49 -16.77 11.81
N VAL A 198 10.01 -16.01 10.83
CA VAL A 198 8.88 -15.09 11.00
C VAL A 198 7.66 -15.67 10.29
N PHE A 199 6.68 -16.09 11.05
CA PHE A 199 5.39 -16.57 10.56
C PHE A 199 4.40 -15.40 10.55
N THR A 200 4.11 -14.84 9.38
CA THR A 200 3.16 -13.72 9.18
C THR A 200 1.89 -14.10 8.44
N ASN A 201 1.82 -15.31 7.89
CA ASN A 201 0.72 -15.79 7.02
C ASN A 201 -0.55 -16.19 7.79
N GLY A 202 -0.67 -15.86 9.08
CA GLY A 202 -1.82 -16.26 9.90
C GLY A 202 -1.93 -17.78 10.15
N SER A 203 -0.91 -18.57 9.77
CA SER A 203 -0.80 -20.00 10.12
C SER A 203 -0.61 -20.22 11.61
N VAL A 204 -0.12 -19.19 12.31
CA VAL A 204 0.03 -19.20 13.75
C VAL A 204 -1.13 -18.42 14.36
N ARG A 205 -1.96 -19.15 15.12
CA ARG A 205 -3.12 -18.61 15.81
C ARG A 205 -2.88 -18.68 17.31
N ASP A 206 -2.95 -17.54 17.99
CA ASP A 206 -2.90 -17.46 19.46
C ASP A 206 -4.29 -17.78 20.06
N SER A 207 -5.36 -17.54 19.30
CA SER A 207 -6.73 -17.95 19.62
C SER A 207 -7.54 -18.16 18.34
N ALA A 208 -8.77 -18.68 18.45
CA ALA A 208 -9.67 -18.91 17.30
C ALA A 208 -9.90 -17.66 16.42
N ARG A 209 -9.57 -16.46 16.91
CA ARG A 209 -9.89 -15.18 16.26
C ARG A 209 -8.69 -14.26 15.99
N LEU A 210 -7.47 -14.55 16.45
CA LEU A 210 -6.36 -13.60 16.30
C LEU A 210 -5.25 -14.17 15.43
N ALA A 211 -4.86 -13.41 14.40
CA ALA A 211 -3.64 -13.69 13.66
C ALA A 211 -2.45 -13.36 14.55
N ALA A 212 -1.62 -14.35 14.83
CA ALA A 212 -0.35 -14.13 15.49
C ALA A 212 0.75 -14.03 14.45
N THR A 213 1.59 -13.02 14.62
CA THR A 213 2.95 -13.06 14.11
C THR A 213 3.80 -13.78 15.13
N VAL A 214 4.46 -14.86 14.72
CA VAL A 214 5.46 -15.51 15.57
C VAL A 214 6.82 -15.31 14.97
N CYS A 215 7.73 -14.81 15.79
CA CYS A 215 9.13 -14.65 15.46
C CYS A 215 9.91 -15.63 16.34
N VAL A 216 10.48 -16.67 15.73
CA VAL A 216 11.36 -17.62 16.41
C VAL A 216 12.79 -17.22 16.12
N ILE A 217 13.52 -16.84 17.15
CA ILE A 217 14.96 -16.61 17.09
C ILE A 217 15.62 -17.98 17.26
N THR A 218 16.01 -18.60 16.16
CA THR A 218 16.50 -20.00 16.13
C THR A 218 17.77 -20.20 16.93
N THR A 219 18.63 -19.18 16.99
CA THR A 219 19.91 -19.22 17.70
C THR A 219 19.77 -19.26 19.22
N THR A 220 18.71 -18.66 19.76
CA THR A 220 18.47 -18.61 21.21
C THR A 220 17.27 -19.45 21.65
N GLY A 221 16.54 -20.04 20.70
CA GLY A 221 15.26 -20.71 20.95
C GLY A 221 14.16 -19.76 21.46
N THR A 222 14.37 -18.44 21.39
CA THR A 222 13.42 -17.46 21.92
C THR A 222 12.27 -17.28 20.95
N ILE A 223 11.04 -17.49 21.44
CA ILE A 223 9.82 -17.29 20.66
C ILE A 223 9.18 -15.98 21.11
N ILE A 224 9.06 -15.04 20.17
CA ILE A 224 8.35 -13.78 20.37
C ILE A 224 7.01 -13.88 19.67
N TRP A 225 5.94 -13.79 20.45
CA TRP A 225 4.57 -13.71 19.96
C TRP A 225 4.18 -12.25 19.83
N GLY A 226 3.68 -11.87 18.66
CA GLY A 226 3.08 -10.57 18.41
C GLY A 226 1.68 -10.74 17.86
N CYS A 227 0.66 -10.26 18.57
CA CYS A 227 -0.69 -10.20 18.03
C CYS A 227 -0.74 -9.16 16.90
N LEU A 228 -1.12 -9.58 15.69
CA LEU A 228 -1.61 -8.65 14.68
C LEU A 228 -3.03 -8.26 15.12
N PRO A 229 -3.41 -6.98 15.11
CA PRO A 229 -4.74 -6.54 15.55
C PRO A 229 -5.80 -6.75 14.46
N PHE A 230 -5.42 -7.38 13.35
CA PHE A 230 -6.30 -7.71 12.25
C PHE A 230 -6.50 -9.22 12.27
N HIS A 231 -7.72 -9.66 12.01
CA HIS A 231 -7.97 -11.09 11.76
C HIS A 231 -7.10 -11.55 10.58
N SER A 232 -6.65 -12.81 10.56
CA SER A 232 -5.76 -13.37 9.51
C SER A 232 -6.41 -13.36 8.12
N THR A 233 -7.71 -13.08 8.06
CA THR A 233 -8.51 -12.91 6.85
C THR A 233 -8.50 -11.46 6.33
N CYS A 234 -8.09 -10.45 7.12
CA CYS A 234 -8.37 -9.04 6.83
C CYS A 234 -7.53 -8.42 5.71
N THR A 235 -6.28 -8.82 5.49
CA THR A 235 -5.47 -8.16 4.43
C THR A 235 -6.00 -8.43 3.03
N ALA A 236 -6.51 -9.63 2.74
CA ALA A 236 -7.14 -9.92 1.44
C ALA A 236 -8.64 -9.63 1.45
N ALA A 237 -9.37 -9.96 2.52
CA ALA A 237 -10.83 -9.83 2.55
C ALA A 237 -11.32 -8.40 2.85
N GLU A 238 -10.58 -7.54 3.55
CA GLU A 238 -10.94 -6.12 3.68
C GLU A 238 -10.48 -5.32 2.46
N LEU A 239 -9.38 -5.69 1.79
CA LEU A 239 -9.05 -5.14 0.47
C LEU A 239 -10.08 -5.57 -0.57
N ALA A 240 -10.53 -6.84 -0.57
CA ALA A 240 -11.63 -7.31 -1.43
C ALA A 240 -13.00 -6.75 -1.01
N GLY A 241 -13.25 -6.55 0.29
CA GLY A 241 -14.47 -5.92 0.80
C GLY A 241 -14.55 -4.43 0.48
N LEU A 242 -13.41 -3.73 0.42
CA LEU A 242 -13.30 -2.36 -0.09
C LEU A 242 -13.62 -2.26 -1.58
N HIS A 243 -13.44 -3.34 -2.35
CA HIS A 243 -13.88 -3.42 -3.75
C HIS A 243 -15.39 -3.64 -3.92
N LEU A 244 -16.10 -4.13 -2.89
CA LEU A 244 -17.51 -4.53 -2.99
C LEU A 244 -18.51 -3.54 -2.34
N VAL A 245 -18.05 -2.55 -1.59
CA VAL A 245 -18.91 -1.60 -0.84
C VAL A 245 -18.88 -0.19 -1.45
N ALA A 246 -18.33 -0.01 -2.65
CA ALA A 246 -18.06 1.31 -3.22
C ALA A 246 -18.53 1.52 -4.66
N ASP A 247 -19.48 0.72 -5.14
CA ASP A 247 -20.35 1.08 -6.26
C ASP A 247 -21.74 1.49 -5.72
#